data_AF-A0A920EXG1-F1
#
_entry.id   AF-A0A920EXG1-F1
#
_cell.length_a   1.000
_cell.length_b   1.000
_cell.length_c   1.000
_cell.angle_alpha   90.00
_cell.angle_beta   90.00
_cell.angle_gamma   90.00
#
_symmetry.space_group_name_H-M   'P 1'
#
loop_
_entity.id
_entity.type
_entity.pdbx_description
1 polymer ?
#
loop_
_entity_poly.entity_id
_entity_poly.type
_entity_poly.pdbx_seq_one_letter_code
_entity_poly.pdbx_strand_id
1 'polypeptide(L)' 'MDKKEIKVILEALLLASETPLTTKKANAIFDSEPGLKMIENCLMEIQLEWKDRGLDFK' A
#
# COMPACT_ATOMS: atom_id res chain seq x y z
N MET A 1 1.79 4.27 -14.39
CA MET A 1 1.87 4.89 -13.05
C MET A 1 3.22 4.56 -12.46
N ASP A 2 3.93 5.54 -11.93
CA ASP A 2 5.23 5.29 -11.33
C ASP A 2 5.10 4.71 -9.90
N LYS A 3 6.19 4.17 -9.36
CA LYS A 3 6.21 3.58 -8.01
C LYS A 3 5.80 4.57 -6.93
N LYS A 4 6.14 5.85 -7.10
CA LYS A 4 5.88 6.90 -6.11
C LYS A 4 4.39 7.18 -6.03
N GLU A 5 3.72 7.30 -7.18
CA GLU A 5 2.27 7.46 -7.29
C GLU A 5 1.53 6.27 -6.66
N ILE A 6 1.97 5.04 -6.94
CA ILE A 6 1.40 3.83 -6.32
C ILE A 6 1.48 3.91 -4.80
N LYS A 7 2.64 4.28 -4.24
CA LYS A 7 2.83 4.41 -2.79
C LYS A 7 1.91 5.45 -2.18
N VAL A 8 1.80 6.63 -2.79
CA VAL A 8 0.92 7.71 -2.30
C VAL A 8 -0.54 7.24 -2.24
N ILE A 9 -1.01 6.53 -3.28
CA ILE A 9 -2.36 5.98 -3.31
C ILE A 9 -2.54 4.89 -2.24
N LEU A 10 -1.58 3.98 -2.10
CA LEU A 10 -1.60 2.94 -1.07
C LEU A 10 -1.63 3.52 0.35
N GLU A 11 -0.82 4.54 0.64
CA GLU A 11 -0.84 5.24 1.94
C GLU A 11 -2.20 5.87 2.21
N ALA A 12 -2.78 6.57 1.23
CA ALA A 12 -4.11 7.16 1.36
C ALA A 12 -5.19 6.11 1.61
N LEU A 13 -5.13 4.98 0.90
CA LEU A 13 -6.05 3.85 1.09
C LEU A 13 -5.92 3.25 2.48
N LEU A 14 -4.69 2.99 2.95
CA LEU A 14 -4.45 2.42 4.28
C LEU A 14 -4.94 3.34 5.39
N LEU A 15 -4.76 4.66 5.24
CA LEU A 15 -5.23 5.66 6.21
C LEU A 15 -6.75 5.81 6.23
N ALA A 16 -7.40 5.72 5.06
CA ALA A 16 -8.84 5.86 4.93
C ALA A 16 -9.61 4.56 5.22
N SER A 17 -8.94 3.41 5.21
CA SER A 17 -9.62 2.12 5.35
C SER A 17 -10.06 1.85 6.77
N GLU A 18 -11.36 1.68 6.97
CA GLU A 18 -11.95 1.25 8.25
C GLU A 18 -11.79 -0.25 8.51
N THR A 19 -11.34 -1.01 7.50
CA THR A 19 -11.17 -2.47 7.58
C THR A 19 -9.80 -2.90 7.09
N PRO A 20 -9.27 -4.06 7.52
CA PRO A 20 -8.01 -4.59 6.99
C PRO A 20 -8.05 -4.76 5.47
N LEU A 21 -7.09 -4.15 4.77
CA LEU A 21 -6.96 -4.24 3.33
C LEU A 21 -6.03 -5.40 2.96
N THR A 22 -6.52 -6.35 2.15
CA THR A 22 -5.67 -7.45 1.65
C THR A 22 -4.86 -6.99 0.45
N THR A 23 -3.68 -7.58 0.22
CA THR A 23 -2.82 -7.27 -0.94
C THR A 23 -3.55 -7.48 -2.27
N LYS A 24 -4.42 -8.49 -2.36
CA LYS A 24 -5.29 -8.73 -3.54
C LYS A 24 -6.28 -7.59 -3.77
N LYS A 25 -6.92 -7.07 -2.72
CA LYS A 25 -7.84 -5.92 -2.83
C LYS A 25 -7.07 -4.65 -3.21
N ALA A 26 -5.91 -4.43 -2.61
CA ALA A 26 -5.03 -3.31 -2.96
C ALA A 26 -4.61 -3.37 -4.44
N ASN A 27 -4.19 -4.54 -4.94
CA ASN A 27 -3.82 -4.71 -6.36
C ASN A 27 -5.01 -4.52 -7.31
N ALA A 28 -6.22 -4.89 -6.89
CA ALA A 28 -7.43 -4.69 -7.69
C ALA A 28 -7.82 -3.22 -7.88
N ILE A 29 -7.43 -2.33 -6.95
CA ILE A 29 -7.65 -0.88 -7.09
C ILE A 29 -6.82 -0.29 -8.24
N PHE A 30 -5.75 -0.97 -8.62
CA PHE A 30 -4.90 -0.59 -9.74
C PHE A 30 -5.15 -1.47 -10.98
N ASP A 31 -6.35 -2.04 -11.13
CA ASP A 31 -6.71 -2.90 -12.26
C ASP A 31 -5.75 -4.10 -12.46
N SER A 32 -5.17 -4.58 -11.36
CA SER A 32 -4.17 -5.65 -11.31
C SER A 32 -2.81 -5.35 -11.95
N GLU A 33 -2.58 -4.11 -12.38
CA GLU A 33 -1.26 -3.59 -12.77
C GLU A 33 -0.76 -2.64 -11.67
N PRO A 34 0.52 -2.65 -11.25
CA PRO A 34 1.69 -3.32 -11.80
C PRO A 34 1.86 -4.80 -11.38
N GLY A 35 0.88 -5.37 -10.68
CA GLY A 35 0.90 -6.76 -10.22
C GLY A 35 1.26 -6.92 -8.73
N LEU A 36 0.81 -8.03 -8.16
CA LEU A 36 0.85 -8.30 -6.72
C LEU A 36 2.21 -8.09 -6.07
N LYS A 37 3.29 -8.56 -6.69
CA LYS A 37 4.65 -8.45 -6.15
C LYS A 37 5.09 -6.99 -5.96
N MET A 38 4.69 -6.11 -6.88
CA MET A 38 5.03 -4.69 -6.79
C MET A 38 4.22 -4.00 -5.68
N ILE A 39 2.95 -4.38 -5.52
CA ILE A 39 2.11 -3.91 -4.40
C ILE A 39 2.67 -4.37 -3.06
N GLU A 40 3.07 -5.64 -2.94
CA GLU A 40 3.70 -6.20 -1.74
C GLU A 40 4.99 -5.44 -1.38
N ASN A 41 5.86 -5.20 -2.36
CA ASN A 41 7.08 -4.42 -2.15
C ASN A 41 6.76 -2.98 -1.67
N CYS A 42 5.77 -2.32 -2.28
CA CYS A 42 5.37 -0.97 -1.87
C CYS A 42 4.81 -0.95 -0.44
N LEU A 43 4.00 -1.94 -0.07
CA LEU A 43 3.46 -2.06 1.28
C LEU A 43 4.56 -2.31 2.32
N MET A 44 5.55 -3.14 2.01
CA MET A 44 6.71 -3.34 2.90
C MET A 44 7.50 -2.04 3.10
N GLU A 45 7.71 -1.26 2.04
CA GLU A 45 8.39 0.03 2.15
C GLU A 45 7.61 1.03 2.99
N ILE A 46 6.29 1.13 2.77
CA ILE A 46 5.41 1.98 3.59
C ILE A 46 5.49 1.57 5.06
N GLN A 47 5.45 0.26 5.36
CA GLN A 47 5.55 -0.24 6.73
C GLN A 47 6.85 0.19 7.41
N LEU A 48 7.99 0.12 6.70
CA LEU A 48 9.28 0.57 7.23
C LEU A 48 9.30 2.08 7.45
N GLU A 49 8.78 2.86 6.49
CA GLU A 49 8.71 4.32 6.59
C GLU A 49 7.78 4.80 7.71
N TRP A 50 6.71 4.06 7.97
CA TRP A 50 5.74 4.36 9.02
C TRP A 50 6.26 3.99 10.41
N LYS A 51 7.02 2.89 10.52
CA LYS A 51 7.68 2.51 11.76
C LYS A 51 8.58 3.62 12.30
N ASP A 52 9.32 4.29 11.41
CA ASP A 52 10.16 5.45 11.77
C ASP A 52 9.35 6.69 12.19
N ARG A 53 8.05 6.70 11.90
CA ARG A 53 7.09 7.77 12.26
C ARG A 53 6.17 7.37 13.41
N GLY A 54 6.37 6.20 14.02
CA GLY A 54 5.54 5.69 15.12
C GLY A 54 4.16 5.17 14.68
N LEU A 55 4.00 4.82 13.41
CA LEU A 55 2.80 4.19 12.86
C LEU A 55 3.10 2.73 12.50
N ASP A 56 2.20 1.82 12.87
CA ASP A 56 2.28 0.41 12.52
C ASP A 56 1.04 -0.01 11.70
N PHE A 57 1.21 -0.98 10.81
CA PHE A 57 0.07 -1.61 10.15
C PHE A 57 -0.81 -2.29 11.20
N LYS A 58 -2.09 -1.93 11.21
CA LYS A 58 -3.10 -2.55 12.07
C LYS A 58 -3.64 -3.85 11.49
#